data_AF-A0A9W7C2T9-F1
#
_entry.id   AF-A0A9W7C2T9-F1
#
_cell.length_a   1.000
_cell.length_b   1.000
_cell.length_c   1.000
_cell.angle_alpha   90.00
_cell.angle_beta   90.00
_cell.angle_gamma   90.00
#
_symmetry.space_group_name_H-M   'P 1'
#
loop_
_entity.id
_entity.type
_entity.pdbx_description
1 polymer ?
#
loop_
_entity_poly.entity_id
_entity_poly.type
_entity_poly.pdbx_seq_one_letter_code
_entity_poly.pdbx_strand_id
1 'polypeptide(L)'
;MIKFIALLALFSAHDTQAAHKPEKVAKGSIRARKLSLSAGTETNSYSLDETGCTAPSAEGGWGYCGPESCRENYSTCSSAGGGVKTVDGVTGDWNSYYSGGSNCATYLTNDVTPITDWSPKGSCDSTCTQVTSGVCSSEFLANALKGFGVKYAYCNDEWLHIIASGETGGMYTENLNDTPYPPAAGSDFSMRTGMDTLDTSRTQELYFPLNPTALSTSEGTNNYAVYDEQSGAGAFSYLINNDGDSAETYALPADGGIGMAVNGMPIFPVYNNNARYTPQKCEVDSCNEHVGQGGGAAHYHGDPYADDWDCLYGKKNYTSVDDHPPLIGFAYDGYLIYGRYLSESAPGYNDPALDTCGGHAHNSAGSDTYGFDLTTYHYHAQIFDGTVPSSGAIATAGEAYVVTVPGPYQCYKADLTASSGSSALLQATASSTYKAKNEMSHRCCDMSDYYMLTGNTFPDTASYSSASTCTAPTSITNGAYSDCTGTMLSGHACTPTCSSGYTASGDTTCIGGTLTEATCVESSGDDTASTPSPTPADDGSSIDGGASVPQANLAFLAVLLSTSAFFAQLFV
;
A
#
# COMPACT_ATOMS: atom_id res chain seq x y z
N MET A 1 30.43 -53.85 60.00
CA MET A 1 29.87 -52.63 59.39
C MET A 1 29.48 -51.67 60.53
N ILE A 2 30.44 -51.17 61.32
CA ILE A 2 30.99 -49.78 61.31
C ILE A 2 29.85 -48.73 61.39
N LYS A 3 29.40 -48.33 62.61
CA LYS A 3 29.77 -47.12 63.42
C LYS A 3 29.15 -45.80 62.85
N PHE A 4 28.65 -44.78 63.57
CA PHE A 4 28.41 -44.37 64.97
C PHE A 4 27.86 -42.90 64.93
N ILE A 5 27.11 -42.41 65.94
CA ILE A 5 26.96 -40.97 66.42
C ILE A 5 26.24 -39.94 65.49
N ALA A 6 25.20 -39.16 65.84
CA ALA A 6 24.85 -38.22 66.94
C ALA A 6 25.38 -36.76 66.82
N LEU A 7 24.63 -35.79 67.38
CA LEU A 7 24.73 -34.29 67.44
C LEU A 7 24.08 -33.51 66.28
N LEU A 8 23.04 -32.66 66.42
CA LEU A 8 22.61 -31.62 67.38
C LEU A 8 23.46 -30.33 67.37
N ALA A 9 22.89 -29.23 66.86
CA ALA A 9 23.16 -27.86 67.29
C ALA A 9 22.00 -26.92 66.95
N LEU A 10 21.36 -26.39 68.00
CA LEU A 10 20.45 -25.23 67.99
C LEU A 10 21.23 -23.94 67.73
N PHE A 11 20.58 -22.88 67.22
CA PHE A 11 20.56 -21.56 67.88
C PHE A 11 19.39 -20.70 67.36
N SER A 12 18.84 -19.90 68.27
CA SER A 12 17.68 -18.99 68.16
C SER A 12 18.14 -17.53 68.35
N ALA A 13 17.19 -16.60 68.23
CA ALA A 13 17.21 -15.13 68.48
C ALA A 13 17.57 -14.25 67.26
N HIS A 14 16.64 -13.43 66.72
CA HIS A 14 16.18 -12.11 67.21
C HIS A 14 17.32 -11.12 67.48
N ASP A 15 17.49 -10.11 66.60
CA ASP A 15 17.46 -8.70 67.06
C ASP A 15 17.28 -7.65 65.94
N THR A 16 16.43 -6.68 66.30
CA THR A 16 16.36 -5.23 65.97
C THR A 16 16.49 -4.63 64.57
N GLN A 17 15.51 -3.75 64.34
CA GLN A 17 15.31 -2.73 63.31
C GLN A 17 16.50 -1.77 63.08
N ALA A 18 16.67 -1.31 61.84
CA ALA A 18 17.07 0.05 61.53
C ALA A 18 16.28 0.56 60.30
N ALA A 19 15.58 1.67 60.48
CA ALA A 19 14.78 2.32 59.45
C ALA A 19 15.68 3.01 58.41
N HIS A 20 15.41 2.76 57.13
CA HIS A 20 15.86 3.63 56.04
C HIS A 20 14.70 3.90 55.07
N LYS A 21 14.66 5.16 54.58
CA LYS A 21 13.57 5.84 53.86
C LYS A 21 12.93 5.04 52.70
N PRO A 22 11.67 5.34 52.33
CA PRO A 22 11.08 4.78 51.12
C PRO A 22 11.75 5.39 49.88
N GLU A 23 12.51 4.58 49.18
CA GLU A 23 12.87 4.81 47.79
C GLU A 23 11.62 4.60 46.94
N LYS A 24 11.37 5.49 45.97
CA LYS A 24 10.21 5.41 45.08
C LYS A 24 10.30 4.12 44.28
N VAL A 25 9.48 3.13 44.64
CA VAL A 25 9.27 1.92 43.83
C VAL A 25 8.63 2.36 42.51
N ALA A 26 9.39 2.24 41.43
CA ALA A 26 8.86 2.26 40.08
C ALA A 26 7.75 1.21 39.99
N LYS A 27 6.60 1.59 39.44
CA LYS A 27 5.48 0.67 39.16
C LYS A 27 5.95 -0.38 38.15
N GLY A 28 6.57 -1.45 38.63
CA GLY A 28 6.56 -2.73 37.95
C GLY A 28 5.13 -3.22 37.95
N SER A 29 4.44 -3.06 36.83
CA SER A 29 3.15 -3.69 36.63
C SER A 29 3.34 -5.19 36.51
N ILE A 30 2.55 -5.90 37.29
CA ILE A 30 2.37 -7.34 37.31
C ILE A 30 2.27 -7.84 35.86
N ARG A 31 3.18 -8.74 35.43
CA ARG A 31 3.00 -9.49 34.18
C ARG A 31 1.76 -10.39 34.34
N ALA A 32 0.59 -9.83 34.03
CA ALA A 32 -0.51 -10.63 33.53
C ALA A 32 0.04 -11.46 32.36
N ARG A 33 -0.36 -12.72 32.24
CA ARG A 33 -0.15 -13.46 30.98
C ARG A 33 -0.69 -12.55 29.87
N LYS A 34 0.17 -11.97 29.04
CA LYS A 34 -0.23 -11.46 27.72
C LYS A 34 -0.83 -12.69 27.04
N LEU A 35 -2.14 -12.71 26.84
CA LEU A 35 -2.74 -13.63 25.88
C LEU A 35 -2.12 -13.26 24.54
N SER A 36 -1.56 -14.24 23.82
CA SER A 36 -1.06 -14.01 22.47
C SER A 36 -2.27 -13.74 21.58
N LEU A 37 -2.33 -12.56 20.98
CA LEU A 37 -3.36 -12.13 20.03
C LEU A 37 -2.92 -12.44 18.59
N SER A 38 -2.28 -13.58 18.38
CA SER A 38 -1.73 -13.93 17.07
C SER A 38 -2.67 -14.83 16.31
N ALA A 39 -2.92 -14.46 15.05
CA ALA A 39 -3.53 -15.33 14.06
C ALA A 39 -2.53 -16.35 13.49
N GLY A 40 -1.23 -16.26 13.83
CA GLY A 40 -0.16 -17.06 13.23
C GLY A 40 0.88 -17.56 14.23
N THR A 41 2.08 -17.87 13.73
CA THR A 41 3.17 -18.45 14.54
C THR A 41 3.89 -17.42 15.42
N GLU A 42 3.81 -16.14 15.06
CA GLU A 42 4.47 -15.05 15.78
C GLU A 42 3.72 -14.67 17.07
N THR A 43 4.39 -14.04 18.02
CA THR A 43 3.72 -13.53 19.24
C THR A 43 3.21 -12.11 19.00
N ASN A 44 1.94 -11.87 19.28
CA ASN A 44 1.36 -10.53 19.21
C ASN A 44 0.79 -10.13 20.58
N SER A 45 1.10 -8.90 21.00
CA SER A 45 0.59 -8.30 22.22
C SER A 45 -0.12 -6.97 22.02
N TYR A 46 -0.16 -6.49 20.78
CA TYR A 46 -0.88 -5.29 20.37
C TYR A 46 -2.33 -5.64 20.03
N SER A 47 -3.20 -4.63 20.11
CA SER A 47 -4.58 -4.79 19.63
C SER A 47 -4.58 -5.12 18.14
N LEU A 48 -5.53 -5.94 17.69
CA LEU A 48 -5.61 -6.34 16.28
C LEU A 48 -5.88 -5.15 15.33
N ASP A 49 -6.49 -4.08 15.83
CA ASP A 49 -6.71 -2.81 15.12
C ASP A 49 -5.59 -1.78 15.30
N GLU A 50 -4.49 -2.12 15.99
CA GLU A 50 -3.33 -1.25 16.14
C GLU A 50 -2.66 -1.02 14.79
N THR A 51 -2.59 0.22 14.31
CA THR A 51 -1.90 0.52 13.03
C THR A 51 -0.42 0.14 13.09
N GLY A 52 0.21 0.33 14.25
CA GLY A 52 1.65 0.18 14.43
C GLY A 52 2.45 1.36 13.87
N CYS A 53 1.74 2.42 13.49
CA CYS A 53 2.26 3.54 12.72
C CYS A 53 1.80 4.86 13.33
N THR A 54 2.63 5.89 13.19
CA THR A 54 2.30 7.26 13.56
C THR A 54 1.79 7.99 12.33
N ALA A 55 0.64 8.64 12.44
CA ALA A 55 0.06 9.46 11.38
C ALA A 55 0.79 10.80 11.23
N PRO A 56 0.84 11.36 10.02
CA PRO A 56 1.23 12.75 9.81
C PRO A 56 0.21 13.71 10.44
N SER A 57 0.68 14.70 11.21
CA SER A 57 -0.19 15.73 11.82
C SER A 57 -0.66 16.81 10.84
N ALA A 58 0.00 16.92 9.68
CA ALA A 58 -0.35 17.80 8.57
C ALA A 58 0.36 17.33 7.28
N GLU A 59 0.00 17.88 6.13
CA GLU A 59 0.69 17.63 4.86
C GLU A 59 2.19 18.00 4.95
N GLY A 60 3.08 17.01 4.72
CA GLY A 60 4.52 17.14 4.93
C GLY A 60 4.95 17.22 6.40
N GLY A 61 4.09 16.73 7.31
CA GLY A 61 4.35 16.38 8.70
C GLY A 61 4.44 14.85 8.86
N TRP A 62 4.91 14.33 9.99
CA TRP A 62 5.58 13.03 9.97
C TRP A 62 4.66 11.81 10.08
N GLY A 63 4.75 10.91 9.11
CA GLY A 63 4.15 9.59 9.17
C GLY A 63 5.18 8.47 9.01
N TYR A 64 5.23 7.52 9.95
CA TYR A 64 6.13 6.36 9.86
C TYR A 64 5.60 5.15 10.63
N CYS A 65 6.06 3.97 10.25
CA CYS A 65 5.89 2.73 11.02
C CYS A 65 7.25 2.28 11.57
N GLY A 66 7.32 1.93 12.85
CA GLY A 66 8.59 1.53 13.48
C GLY A 66 8.72 1.91 14.96
N PRO A 67 9.90 1.68 15.56
CA PRO A 67 10.18 2.07 16.94
C PRO A 67 10.19 3.60 17.12
N GLU A 68 9.98 4.05 18.36
CA GLU A 68 9.93 5.48 18.72
C GLU A 68 11.23 6.23 18.36
N SER A 69 12.37 5.56 18.44
CA SER A 69 13.65 6.12 17.98
C SER A 69 13.70 6.51 16.50
N CYS A 70 12.80 5.99 15.64
CA CYS A 70 12.65 6.50 14.27
C CYS A 70 12.27 7.98 14.26
N ARG A 71 11.40 8.41 15.19
CA ARG A 71 11.02 9.82 15.34
C ARG A 71 12.21 10.66 15.79
N GLU A 72 12.98 10.17 16.75
CA GLU A 72 14.06 10.95 17.37
C GLU A 72 15.27 11.16 16.44
N ASN A 73 15.51 10.25 15.48
CA ASN A 73 16.72 10.24 14.65
C ASN A 73 16.54 10.78 13.21
N TYR A 74 15.43 11.44 12.93
CA TYR A 74 15.12 12.02 11.62
C TYR A 74 16.09 13.13 11.22
N SER A 75 16.53 13.08 9.96
CA SER A 75 17.60 13.94 9.47
C SER A 75 17.26 14.59 8.11
N THR A 76 17.03 15.90 8.12
CA THR A 76 16.69 16.68 6.91
C THR A 76 17.91 17.04 6.04
N CYS A 77 17.73 17.21 4.73
CA CYS A 77 18.78 17.70 3.81
C CYS A 77 19.03 19.20 3.99
N SER A 78 20.26 19.70 3.79
CA SER A 78 20.65 21.09 4.09
C SER A 78 19.92 22.17 3.25
N SER A 79 19.94 23.43 3.72
CA SER A 79 18.99 24.46 3.27
C SER A 79 19.21 24.99 1.84
N ALA A 80 18.14 24.94 1.04
CA ALA A 80 17.73 26.05 0.19
C ALA A 80 16.30 26.49 0.57
N GLY A 81 16.16 27.19 1.72
CA GLY A 81 14.98 28.01 2.01
C GLY A 81 14.02 27.59 3.14
N GLY A 82 14.29 26.53 3.91
CA GLY A 82 13.33 26.02 4.92
C GLY A 82 13.80 25.85 6.37
N GLY A 83 15.10 25.79 6.66
CA GLY A 83 15.58 25.38 7.99
C GLY A 83 15.32 23.89 8.28
N VAL A 84 15.84 23.36 9.39
CA VAL A 84 15.39 22.04 9.85
C VAL A 84 13.92 22.17 10.25
N LYS A 85 13.04 21.33 9.70
CA LYS A 85 11.64 21.32 10.10
C LYS A 85 11.52 20.80 11.54
N THR A 86 10.81 21.57 12.37
CA THR A 86 10.23 21.06 13.61
C THR A 86 8.82 20.57 13.29
N VAL A 87 8.55 19.30 13.53
CA VAL A 87 7.21 18.72 13.40
C VAL A 87 6.86 18.05 14.72
N ASP A 88 5.67 18.36 15.25
CA ASP A 88 5.18 17.86 16.53
C ASP A 88 6.17 17.98 17.71
N GLY A 89 6.95 19.07 17.71
CA GLY A 89 7.93 19.38 18.76
C GLY A 89 9.28 18.68 18.61
N VAL A 90 9.45 17.81 17.62
CA VAL A 90 10.73 17.19 17.27
C VAL A 90 11.38 17.99 16.16
N THR A 91 12.56 18.52 16.43
CA THR A 91 13.38 19.18 15.42
C THR A 91 14.35 18.15 14.88
N GLY A 92 14.30 17.88 13.57
CA GLY A 92 15.28 17.01 12.94
C GLY A 92 16.72 17.57 13.06
N ASP A 93 17.69 16.79 12.60
CA ASP A 93 19.06 17.26 12.44
C ASP A 93 19.41 17.50 10.95
N TRP A 94 20.42 18.32 10.69
CA TRP A 94 20.98 18.45 9.34
C TRP A 94 22.02 17.35 9.08
N ASN A 95 21.98 16.73 7.91
CA ASN A 95 23.11 15.91 7.47
C ASN A 95 24.29 16.81 7.02
N SER A 96 25.37 16.86 7.80
CA SER A 96 26.51 17.77 7.64
C SER A 96 27.40 17.52 6.41
N TYR A 97 27.14 16.46 5.65
CA TYR A 97 27.98 16.07 4.50
C TYR A 97 27.86 17.03 3.30
N TYR A 98 26.75 17.78 3.18
CA TYR A 98 26.56 18.80 2.13
C TYR A 98 26.77 20.21 2.68
N SER A 99 28.03 20.62 2.81
CA SER A 99 28.44 22.00 3.08
C SER A 99 28.30 22.95 1.87
N GLY A 100 27.88 22.41 0.71
CA GLY A 100 27.73 23.14 -0.57
C GLY A 100 26.30 23.53 -0.94
N GLY A 101 25.30 23.27 -0.08
CA GLY A 101 23.90 23.54 -0.36
C GLY A 101 23.33 22.59 -1.42
N SER A 102 22.95 21.39 -1.02
CA SER A 102 21.94 20.63 -1.77
C SER A 102 20.60 21.25 -1.42
N ASN A 103 19.86 21.74 -2.40
CA ASN A 103 18.44 21.97 -2.20
C ASN A 103 17.81 20.59 -1.89
N CYS A 104 16.92 20.49 -0.89
CA CYS A 104 15.78 19.60 -1.10
C CYS A 104 15.17 20.10 -2.40
N ALA A 105 15.52 19.52 -3.54
CA ALA A 105 14.76 19.79 -4.74
C ALA A 105 13.33 19.45 -4.33
N THR A 106 12.42 20.41 -4.45
CA THR A 106 10.99 20.12 -4.49
C THR A 106 10.84 18.82 -5.26
N TYR A 107 10.30 17.79 -4.61
CA TYR A 107 10.25 16.43 -5.12
C TYR A 107 9.52 16.45 -6.44
N LEU A 108 10.29 16.56 -7.53
CA LEU A 108 9.77 16.57 -8.86
C LEU A 108 9.42 15.10 -9.14
N THR A 109 8.18 14.83 -9.51
CA THR A 109 7.96 13.83 -10.57
C THR A 109 9.07 14.06 -11.57
N ASN A 110 9.88 13.05 -11.90
CA ASN A 110 10.77 13.24 -13.04
C ASN A 110 9.89 13.78 -14.18
N ASP A 111 10.38 14.71 -15.01
CA ASP A 111 9.72 15.09 -16.28
C ASP A 111 9.79 13.87 -17.22
N VAL A 112 9.23 12.74 -16.78
CA VAL A 112 9.04 11.53 -17.55
C VAL A 112 7.75 11.71 -18.31
N THR A 113 7.81 11.39 -19.60
CA THR A 113 6.62 11.39 -20.43
C THR A 113 5.71 10.27 -19.91
N PRO A 114 4.50 10.59 -19.40
CA PRO A 114 3.61 9.56 -18.89
C PRO A 114 3.26 8.57 -19.99
N ILE A 115 3.10 7.29 -19.64
CA ILE A 115 2.52 6.33 -20.58
C ILE A 115 1.08 6.77 -20.83
N THR A 116 0.79 7.11 -22.09
CA THR A 116 -0.55 7.53 -22.53
C THR A 116 -1.31 6.40 -23.21
N ASP A 117 -0.61 5.39 -23.72
CA ASP A 117 -1.20 4.22 -24.36
C ASP A 117 -0.92 2.97 -23.53
N TRP A 118 -1.90 2.61 -22.70
CA TRP A 118 -1.91 1.38 -21.93
C TRP A 118 -2.65 0.25 -22.65
N SER A 119 -2.90 0.35 -23.95
CA SER A 119 -3.63 -0.69 -24.67
C SER A 119 -2.79 -1.97 -24.78
N PRO A 120 -3.39 -3.16 -24.59
CA PRO A 120 -2.73 -4.44 -24.84
C PRO A 120 -2.10 -4.49 -26.25
N LYS A 121 -0.99 -5.20 -26.40
CA LYS A 121 -0.28 -5.34 -27.69
C LYS A 121 -0.46 -6.73 -28.28
N GLY A 122 -0.14 -6.88 -29.57
CA GLY A 122 -0.26 -8.14 -30.31
C GLY A 122 -1.69 -8.53 -30.68
N SER A 123 -1.85 -9.63 -31.41
CA SER A 123 -3.16 -10.19 -31.77
C SER A 123 -3.68 -11.14 -30.69
N CYS A 124 -5.00 -11.36 -30.64
CA CYS A 124 -5.59 -12.43 -29.83
C CYS A 124 -5.26 -13.82 -30.39
N ASP A 125 -5.39 -14.84 -29.54
CA ASP A 125 -5.24 -16.26 -29.85
C ASP A 125 -6.62 -16.94 -29.94
N SER A 126 -6.97 -17.46 -31.12
CA SER A 126 -8.24 -18.15 -31.36
C SER A 126 -8.30 -19.58 -30.80
N THR A 127 -7.18 -20.11 -30.31
CA THR A 127 -7.09 -21.46 -29.70
C THR A 127 -7.23 -21.43 -28.17
N CYS A 128 -7.06 -20.25 -27.58
CA CYS A 128 -7.20 -19.97 -26.16
C CYS A 128 -8.67 -20.11 -25.72
N THR A 129 -8.89 -20.69 -24.54
CA THR A 129 -10.21 -20.79 -23.90
C THR A 129 -10.22 -19.97 -22.63
N GLN A 130 -10.91 -18.83 -22.66
CA GLN A 130 -10.91 -17.91 -21.52
C GLN A 130 -11.57 -18.55 -20.29
N VAL A 131 -10.91 -18.44 -19.14
CA VAL A 131 -11.55 -18.64 -17.84
C VAL A 131 -12.39 -17.40 -17.50
N THR A 132 -13.67 -17.60 -17.17
CA THR A 132 -14.65 -16.50 -16.96
C THR A 132 -15.26 -16.49 -15.55
N SER A 133 -14.79 -17.35 -14.66
CA SER A 133 -15.31 -17.51 -13.29
C SER A 133 -14.30 -17.08 -12.23
N GLY A 134 -14.77 -16.85 -11.00
CA GLY A 134 -13.90 -16.48 -9.88
C GLY A 134 -13.14 -15.19 -10.18
N VAL A 135 -11.80 -15.22 -10.04
CA VAL A 135 -10.93 -14.04 -10.19
C VAL A 135 -10.94 -13.45 -11.60
N CYS A 136 -11.50 -14.20 -12.56
CA CYS A 136 -11.54 -13.82 -13.96
C CYS A 136 -12.84 -13.15 -14.38
N SER A 137 -13.89 -13.21 -13.57
CA SER A 137 -15.18 -12.62 -13.94
C SER A 137 -15.10 -11.09 -13.99
N SER A 138 -15.82 -10.48 -14.93
CA SER A 138 -15.90 -9.02 -15.05
C SER A 138 -16.37 -8.36 -13.76
N GLU A 139 -17.35 -8.97 -13.09
CA GLU A 139 -17.91 -8.50 -11.83
C GLU A 139 -16.87 -8.51 -10.72
N PHE A 140 -16.12 -9.61 -10.58
CA PHE A 140 -15.03 -9.65 -9.60
C PHE A 140 -13.98 -8.59 -9.92
N LEU A 141 -13.46 -8.55 -11.15
CA LEU A 141 -12.37 -7.64 -11.50
C LEU A 141 -12.77 -6.18 -11.27
N ALA A 142 -13.99 -5.79 -11.66
CA ALA A 142 -14.48 -4.43 -11.47
C ALA A 142 -14.72 -4.08 -9.98
N ASN A 143 -15.09 -5.06 -9.15
CA ASN A 143 -15.34 -4.82 -7.74
C ASN A 143 -14.07 -4.93 -6.88
N ALA A 144 -13.14 -5.82 -7.24
CA ALA A 144 -11.90 -6.06 -6.50
C ALA A 144 -10.86 -4.98 -6.80
N LEU A 145 -10.64 -4.64 -8.07
CA LEU A 145 -9.63 -3.66 -8.48
C LEU A 145 -10.12 -2.25 -8.16
N LYS A 146 -9.24 -1.42 -7.61
CA LYS A 146 -9.57 -0.09 -7.10
C LYS A 146 -8.69 1.00 -7.69
N GLY A 147 -9.22 2.22 -7.71
CA GLY A 147 -8.51 3.36 -8.25
C GLY A 147 -8.19 3.24 -9.73
N PHE A 148 -7.27 4.09 -10.20
CA PHE A 148 -6.82 4.11 -11.59
C PHE A 148 -5.43 3.48 -11.81
N GLY A 149 -4.82 2.88 -10.78
CA GLY A 149 -3.47 2.30 -10.87
C GLY A 149 -3.46 1.06 -11.76
N VAL A 150 -4.49 0.21 -11.67
CA VAL A 150 -4.72 -0.91 -12.59
C VAL A 150 -5.37 -0.40 -13.88
N LYS A 151 -4.73 -0.70 -15.01
CA LYS A 151 -5.10 -0.17 -16.33
C LYS A 151 -5.96 -1.13 -17.12
N TYR A 152 -5.65 -2.42 -17.04
CA TYR A 152 -6.51 -3.50 -17.51
C TYR A 152 -6.15 -4.83 -16.85
N ALA A 153 -7.10 -5.74 -16.84
CA ALA A 153 -6.92 -7.12 -16.38
C ALA A 153 -7.80 -8.07 -17.20
N TYR A 154 -7.30 -9.26 -17.51
CA TYR A 154 -8.09 -10.34 -18.10
C TYR A 154 -7.44 -11.68 -17.77
N CYS A 155 -8.25 -12.73 -17.84
CA CYS A 155 -7.72 -14.09 -17.84
C CYS A 155 -7.62 -14.65 -19.26
N ASN A 156 -6.60 -15.46 -19.49
CA ASN A 156 -6.61 -16.47 -20.54
C ASN A 156 -7.02 -17.83 -19.93
N ASP A 157 -6.44 -18.92 -20.42
CA ASP A 157 -6.68 -20.28 -19.96
C ASP A 157 -5.85 -20.68 -18.72
N GLU A 158 -4.72 -20.02 -18.47
CA GLU A 158 -3.76 -20.40 -17.41
C GLU A 158 -3.46 -19.27 -16.41
N TRP A 159 -3.51 -18.00 -16.82
CA TRP A 159 -3.15 -16.84 -15.99
C TRP A 159 -4.21 -15.74 -15.99
N LEU A 160 -4.33 -15.09 -14.84
CA LEU A 160 -4.80 -13.71 -14.75
C LEU A 160 -3.62 -12.79 -15.09
N HIS A 161 -3.78 -11.98 -16.13
CA HIS A 161 -2.81 -10.98 -16.56
C HIS A 161 -3.31 -9.59 -16.17
N ILE A 162 -2.49 -8.84 -15.43
CA ILE A 162 -2.79 -7.48 -14.98
C ILE A 162 -1.70 -6.53 -15.46
N ILE A 163 -2.12 -5.40 -16.03
CA ILE A 163 -1.25 -4.24 -16.23
C ILE A 163 -1.59 -3.13 -15.23
N ALA A 164 -0.57 -2.65 -14.53
CA ALA A 164 -0.69 -1.52 -13.59
C ALA A 164 0.43 -0.48 -13.80
N SER A 165 0.19 0.75 -13.32
CA SER A 165 1.21 1.79 -13.23
C SER A 165 2.05 1.74 -11.95
N GLY A 166 1.57 1.03 -10.91
CA GLY A 166 2.18 1.08 -9.59
C GLY A 166 1.87 2.34 -8.78
N GLU A 167 0.92 3.17 -9.23
CA GLU A 167 0.42 4.31 -8.48
C GLU A 167 -0.69 3.86 -7.51
N THR A 168 -0.97 4.63 -6.47
CA THR A 168 -2.13 4.37 -5.57
C THR A 168 -3.48 4.39 -6.27
N GLY A 169 -3.52 4.90 -7.50
CA GLY A 169 -4.74 4.99 -8.28
C GLY A 169 -5.72 6.03 -7.72
N GLY A 170 -5.24 7.03 -6.96
CA GLY A 170 -6.09 8.07 -6.37
C GLY A 170 -7.00 7.57 -5.27
N MET A 171 -6.72 6.40 -4.69
CA MET A 171 -7.43 5.91 -3.50
C MET A 171 -7.11 6.74 -2.26
N TYR A 172 -5.88 7.24 -2.18
CA TYR A 172 -5.39 8.16 -1.18
C TYR A 172 -4.19 8.91 -1.77
N THR A 173 -3.71 9.92 -1.06
CA THR A 173 -2.51 10.67 -1.45
C THR A 173 -1.30 10.05 -0.78
N GLU A 174 -0.32 9.60 -1.57
CA GLU A 174 0.92 9.05 -1.04
C GLU A 174 1.66 10.11 -0.22
N ASN A 175 2.12 9.76 0.99
CA ASN A 175 2.86 10.68 1.84
C ASN A 175 4.34 10.29 2.01
N LEU A 176 4.99 10.13 0.85
CA LEU A 176 6.36 9.66 0.68
C LEU A 176 7.44 10.63 1.21
N ASN A 177 7.05 11.84 1.58
CA ASN A 177 7.98 12.87 2.04
C ASN A 177 8.39 12.68 3.51
N ASP A 178 7.73 11.77 4.23
CA ASP A 178 7.83 11.66 5.68
C ASP A 178 8.49 10.36 6.17
N THR A 179 9.02 9.55 5.25
CA THR A 179 9.84 8.37 5.58
C THR A 179 11.12 8.80 6.32
N PRO A 180 11.35 8.36 7.58
CA PRO A 180 12.48 8.83 8.39
C PRO A 180 13.86 8.35 7.96
N TYR A 181 13.94 7.28 7.19
CA TYR A 181 15.19 6.73 6.68
C TYR A 181 14.98 5.91 5.39
N PRO A 182 14.70 6.56 4.25
CA PRO A 182 14.40 5.82 3.02
C PRO A 182 15.66 5.11 2.46
N PRO A 183 15.50 4.08 1.62
CA PRO A 183 16.62 3.35 1.03
C PRO A 183 17.51 4.26 0.16
N ALA A 184 18.74 4.55 0.60
CA ALA A 184 19.66 5.44 -0.13
C ALA A 184 20.36 4.74 -1.31
N ALA A 185 20.35 5.36 -2.49
CA ALA A 185 21.10 4.92 -3.66
C ALA A 185 22.62 5.13 -3.45
N GLY A 186 23.33 4.04 -3.14
CA GLY A 186 24.79 3.98 -3.13
C GLY A 186 25.42 4.09 -1.74
N SER A 187 26.72 3.79 -1.67
CA SER A 187 27.57 3.80 -0.46
C SER A 187 27.70 5.17 0.23
N ASP A 188 26.91 6.16 -0.18
CA ASP A 188 26.88 7.50 0.36
C ASP A 188 25.50 7.75 0.99
N PHE A 189 25.46 7.62 2.32
CA PHE A 189 24.31 7.74 3.24
C PHE A 189 23.74 9.18 3.31
N SER A 190 23.47 9.76 2.16
CA SER A 190 23.49 11.21 1.96
C SER A 190 22.09 11.85 1.97
N MET A 191 21.01 11.06 1.82
CA MET A 191 19.61 11.49 1.95
C MET A 191 18.96 10.68 3.06
N ARG A 192 18.49 11.38 4.11
CA ARG A 192 17.98 10.72 5.32
C ARG A 192 16.52 11.01 5.61
N THR A 193 15.82 11.84 4.81
CA THR A 193 14.37 12.04 4.96
C THR A 193 13.74 12.39 3.62
N GLY A 194 12.56 11.82 3.37
CA GLY A 194 11.82 11.98 2.14
C GLY A 194 12.45 11.25 0.96
N MET A 195 11.61 10.77 0.04
CA MET A 195 12.03 9.80 -0.96
C MET A 195 12.32 10.41 -2.33
N ASP A 196 13.26 9.81 -3.04
CA ASP A 196 13.64 10.23 -4.39
C ASP A 196 12.52 9.92 -5.39
N THR A 197 12.03 10.95 -6.06
CA THR A 197 11.21 10.96 -7.29
C THR A 197 10.27 9.78 -7.54
N LEU A 198 8.95 10.03 -7.50
CA LEU A 198 7.94 9.12 -8.03
C LEU A 198 8.12 8.99 -9.56
N ASP A 199 8.32 7.77 -10.05
CA ASP A 199 8.35 7.44 -11.48
C ASP A 199 7.07 6.67 -11.86
N THR A 200 6.12 7.41 -12.43
CA THR A 200 4.83 6.87 -12.90
C THR A 200 4.87 6.41 -14.36
N SER A 201 6.04 6.44 -15.00
CA SER A 201 6.21 6.01 -16.39
C SER A 201 6.46 4.52 -16.53
N ARG A 202 6.44 3.75 -15.44
CA ARG A 202 6.72 2.31 -15.45
C ARG A 202 5.44 1.50 -15.62
N THR A 203 5.53 0.46 -16.43
CA THR A 203 4.50 -0.56 -16.57
C THR A 203 4.85 -1.74 -15.69
N GLN A 204 3.87 -2.20 -14.90
CA GLN A 204 3.92 -3.48 -14.22
C GLN A 204 3.10 -4.47 -15.01
N GLU A 205 3.76 -5.50 -15.53
CA GLU A 205 3.14 -6.58 -16.28
C GLU A 205 3.20 -7.85 -15.44
N LEU A 206 2.04 -8.27 -14.93
CA LEU A 206 1.93 -9.24 -13.84
C LEU A 206 1.09 -10.45 -14.24
N TYR A 207 1.58 -11.64 -13.89
CA TYR A 207 0.99 -12.93 -14.25
C TYR A 207 0.71 -13.75 -13.00
N PHE A 208 -0.57 -14.01 -12.75
CA PHE A 208 -1.05 -14.76 -11.60
C PHE A 208 -1.61 -16.11 -12.09
N PRO A 209 -1.00 -17.24 -11.72
CA PRO A 209 -1.53 -18.56 -12.07
C PRO A 209 -2.96 -18.73 -11.55
N LEU A 210 -3.86 -19.21 -12.40
CA LEU A 210 -5.26 -19.47 -12.00
C LEU A 210 -5.43 -20.75 -11.19
N ASN A 211 -4.47 -21.68 -11.32
CA ASN A 211 -4.49 -22.98 -10.66
C ASN A 211 -3.14 -23.28 -9.98
N PRO A 212 -2.74 -22.48 -8.96
CA PRO A 212 -1.48 -22.69 -8.27
C PRO A 212 -1.47 -24.04 -7.53
N THR A 213 -0.36 -24.76 -7.61
CA THR A 213 -0.17 -26.03 -6.90
C THR A 213 0.50 -25.76 -5.55
N ALA A 214 -0.19 -26.03 -4.44
CA ALA A 214 0.37 -25.83 -3.11
C ALA A 214 1.50 -26.84 -2.80
N LEU A 215 2.57 -26.36 -2.18
CA LEU A 215 3.56 -27.21 -1.53
C LEU A 215 2.96 -27.84 -0.26
N SER A 216 3.39 -29.08 0.03
CA SER A 216 2.88 -29.84 1.18
C SER A 216 3.35 -29.31 2.54
N THR A 217 4.42 -28.50 2.56
CA THR A 217 4.98 -27.85 3.75
C THR A 217 4.91 -26.33 3.60
N SER A 218 5.12 -25.62 4.71
CA SER A 218 5.22 -24.16 4.74
C SER A 218 6.52 -23.81 5.46
N GLU A 219 7.60 -23.72 4.68
CA GLU A 219 8.97 -23.54 5.16
C GLU A 219 9.62 -22.37 4.43
N GLY A 220 10.37 -21.52 5.15
CA GLY A 220 11.05 -20.36 4.56
C GLY A 220 11.98 -20.72 3.39
N THR A 221 12.51 -21.94 3.35
CA THR A 221 13.39 -22.42 2.27
C THR A 221 12.63 -22.99 1.06
N ASN A 222 11.31 -23.07 1.09
CA ASN A 222 10.54 -23.59 -0.05
C ASN A 222 10.78 -22.74 -1.31
N ASN A 223 11.02 -23.37 -2.46
CA ASN A 223 11.40 -22.73 -3.72
C ASN A 223 12.84 -22.13 -3.80
N TYR A 224 13.69 -22.25 -2.77
CA TYR A 224 15.05 -21.69 -2.82
C TYR A 224 15.86 -22.14 -4.06
N ALA A 225 15.67 -23.39 -4.50
CA ALA A 225 16.37 -23.99 -5.63
C ALA A 225 15.98 -23.40 -6.99
N VAL A 226 14.91 -22.61 -7.03
CA VAL A 226 14.43 -21.94 -8.24
C VAL A 226 15.20 -20.64 -8.51
N TYR A 227 15.81 -20.05 -7.48
CA TYR A 227 16.50 -18.77 -7.61
C TYR A 227 17.85 -18.93 -8.34
N ASP A 228 18.07 -18.14 -9.39
CA ASP A 228 19.29 -18.19 -10.21
C ASP A 228 20.52 -17.66 -9.46
N GLU A 229 20.32 -16.63 -8.63
CA GLU A 229 21.38 -16.03 -7.82
C GLU A 229 21.24 -16.43 -6.35
N GLN A 230 22.39 -16.70 -5.71
CA GLN A 230 22.44 -16.94 -4.27
C GLN A 230 22.34 -15.60 -3.54
N SER A 231 21.81 -15.65 -2.32
CA SER A 231 21.62 -14.55 -1.36
C SER A 231 22.37 -13.24 -1.60
N GLY A 232 21.66 -12.12 -1.60
CA GLY A 232 22.24 -10.79 -1.67
C GLY A 232 21.32 -9.76 -2.33
N ALA A 233 21.88 -8.57 -2.60
CA ALA A 233 21.22 -7.53 -3.38
C ALA A 233 21.54 -7.73 -4.86
N GLY A 234 20.71 -8.53 -5.54
CA GLY A 234 20.82 -8.82 -6.97
C GLY A 234 19.48 -9.28 -7.53
N ALA A 235 19.29 -9.10 -8.84
CA ALA A 235 18.15 -9.67 -9.54
C ALA A 235 18.15 -11.19 -9.33
N PHE A 236 16.97 -11.81 -9.17
CA PHE A 236 16.87 -13.26 -8.98
C PHE A 236 17.53 -13.80 -7.70
N SER A 237 17.79 -12.93 -6.71
CA SER A 237 18.27 -13.31 -5.38
C SER A 237 17.11 -13.47 -4.40
N TYR A 238 17.28 -14.38 -3.42
CA TYR A 238 16.37 -14.54 -2.29
C TYR A 238 16.90 -13.86 -1.02
N LEU A 239 16.02 -13.59 -0.06
CA LEU A 239 16.34 -12.96 1.22
C LEU A 239 17.14 -13.90 2.14
N ILE A 240 18.24 -13.38 2.70
CA ILE A 240 18.96 -14.01 3.82
C ILE A 240 19.22 -12.96 4.90
N ASN A 241 18.86 -13.30 6.14
CA ASN A 241 19.27 -12.56 7.34
C ASN A 241 20.64 -13.06 7.79
N ASN A 242 21.67 -12.24 7.63
CA ASN A 242 23.05 -12.58 8.02
C ASN A 242 23.46 -12.03 9.40
N ASP A 243 22.55 -11.42 10.15
CA ASP A 243 22.92 -10.58 11.28
C ASP A 243 22.70 -11.25 12.67
N GLY A 244 22.72 -12.59 12.72
CA GLY A 244 22.61 -13.39 13.96
C GLY A 244 23.43 -14.67 13.92
N ASP A 245 23.45 -15.44 15.03
CA ASP A 245 24.17 -16.72 15.16
C ASP A 245 23.61 -17.86 14.28
N SER A 246 22.47 -17.67 13.63
CA SER A 246 21.90 -18.56 12.61
C SER A 246 21.28 -17.72 11.49
N ALA A 247 21.83 -17.84 10.28
CA ALA A 247 21.26 -17.17 9.11
C ALA A 247 19.89 -17.75 8.78
N GLU A 248 18.84 -16.93 8.81
CA GLU A 248 17.50 -17.32 8.36
C GLU A 248 17.37 -17.02 6.88
N THR A 249 16.93 -18.00 6.10
CA THR A 249 16.76 -17.91 4.66
C THR A 249 15.29 -17.92 4.32
N TYR A 250 14.85 -16.90 3.58
CA TYR A 250 13.50 -16.75 3.09
C TYR A 250 13.54 -16.73 1.57
N ALA A 251 12.92 -17.72 0.94
CA ALA A 251 12.80 -17.86 -0.50
C ALA A 251 11.73 -16.92 -1.07
N LEU A 252 11.88 -15.65 -0.73
CA LEU A 252 11.18 -14.50 -1.27
C LEU A 252 12.22 -13.59 -1.95
N PRO A 253 11.85 -12.86 -3.02
CA PRO A 253 12.79 -12.03 -3.75
C PRO A 253 13.39 -10.93 -2.87
N ALA A 254 14.71 -10.76 -2.93
CA ALA A 254 15.42 -9.70 -2.20
C ALA A 254 15.30 -8.33 -2.88
N ASP A 255 15.03 -8.30 -4.19
CA ASP A 255 14.93 -7.09 -5.02
C ASP A 255 13.70 -7.18 -5.93
N GLY A 256 12.53 -7.44 -5.32
CA GLY A 256 11.30 -7.69 -6.07
C GLY A 256 10.05 -7.78 -5.19
N GLY A 257 8.90 -7.64 -5.84
CA GLY A 257 7.60 -7.75 -5.17
C GLY A 257 7.21 -9.21 -4.93
N ILE A 258 6.30 -9.40 -3.98
CA ILE A 258 5.64 -10.65 -3.64
C ILE A 258 4.15 -10.69 -3.98
N GLY A 259 3.60 -9.54 -4.33
CA GLY A 259 2.21 -9.41 -4.72
C GLY A 259 1.92 -8.04 -5.30
N MET A 260 0.66 -7.83 -5.61
CA MET A 260 0.12 -6.53 -6.01
C MET A 260 -1.15 -6.29 -5.19
N ALA A 261 -1.26 -5.10 -4.62
CA ALA A 261 -2.46 -4.63 -3.94
C ALA A 261 -3.57 -4.34 -4.95
N VAL A 262 -4.82 -4.34 -4.49
CA VAL A 262 -6.01 -4.10 -5.34
C VAL A 262 -5.99 -2.78 -6.10
N ASN A 263 -5.18 -1.81 -5.67
CA ASN A 263 -5.00 -0.53 -6.36
C ASN A 263 -3.95 -0.56 -7.49
N GLY A 264 -3.22 -1.67 -7.64
CA GLY A 264 -2.15 -1.82 -8.61
C GLY A 264 -0.75 -1.51 -8.09
N MET A 265 -0.60 -1.17 -6.81
CA MET A 265 0.73 -0.99 -6.21
C MET A 265 1.40 -2.32 -5.87
N PRO A 266 2.72 -2.46 -6.05
CA PRO A 266 3.44 -3.65 -5.61
C PRO A 266 3.40 -3.80 -4.10
N ILE A 267 3.37 -5.05 -3.68
CA ILE A 267 3.63 -5.48 -2.31
C ILE A 267 4.98 -6.16 -2.32
N PHE A 268 5.92 -5.69 -1.51
CA PHE A 268 7.24 -6.27 -1.28
C PHE A 268 7.23 -7.03 0.05
N PRO A 269 8.22 -7.92 0.29
CA PRO A 269 8.40 -8.54 1.59
C PRO A 269 8.53 -7.46 2.69
N VAL A 270 8.14 -7.76 3.92
CA VAL A 270 8.33 -6.87 5.10
C VAL A 270 9.80 -6.53 5.41
N TYR A 271 10.70 -7.19 4.71
CA TYR A 271 12.12 -7.01 4.85
C TYR A 271 12.70 -6.09 3.77
N ASN A 272 13.77 -5.39 4.12
CA ASN A 272 14.69 -4.87 3.12
C ASN A 272 15.62 -5.98 2.59
N ASN A 273 16.49 -5.60 1.65
CA ASN A 273 17.37 -6.52 0.93
C ASN A 273 18.45 -7.17 1.83
N ASN A 274 18.56 -6.77 3.11
CA ASN A 274 19.38 -7.43 4.13
C ASN A 274 18.57 -8.33 5.08
N ALA A 275 17.33 -8.66 4.68
CA ALA A 275 16.34 -9.38 5.46
C ALA A 275 16.08 -8.76 6.86
N ARG A 276 16.07 -7.42 6.93
CA ARG A 276 15.68 -6.67 8.14
C ARG A 276 14.32 -6.04 7.95
N TYR A 277 13.48 -6.10 8.98
CA TYR A 277 12.17 -5.44 8.96
C TYR A 277 12.32 -3.96 8.61
N THR A 278 11.63 -3.52 7.56
CA THR A 278 11.69 -2.12 7.11
C THR A 278 11.18 -1.14 8.18
N PRO A 279 10.17 -1.46 9.02
CA PRO A 279 9.81 -0.59 10.16
C PRO A 279 10.95 -0.45 11.18
N GLN A 280 11.72 -1.51 11.44
CA GLN A 280 12.89 -1.45 12.33
C GLN A 280 13.98 -0.51 11.81
N LYS A 281 14.05 -0.36 10.48
CA LYS A 281 15.02 0.47 9.78
C LYS A 281 14.50 1.87 9.51
N CYS A 282 13.24 2.16 9.89
CA CYS A 282 12.55 3.41 9.65
C CYS A 282 12.45 3.73 8.14
N GLU A 283 12.36 2.68 7.32
CA GLU A 283 12.41 2.73 5.86
C GLU A 283 11.03 2.89 5.21
N VAL A 284 9.96 3.01 6.00
CA VAL A 284 8.58 3.12 5.49
C VAL A 284 7.81 4.27 6.14
N ASP A 285 6.87 4.83 5.38
CA ASP A 285 5.94 5.87 5.85
C ASP A 285 4.80 5.30 6.71
N SER A 286 3.79 6.11 7.03
CA SER A 286 2.64 5.73 7.85
C SER A 286 1.69 4.71 7.19
N CYS A 287 1.76 4.52 5.87
CA CYS A 287 1.02 3.49 5.15
C CYS A 287 1.88 2.27 4.81
N ASN A 288 3.07 2.16 5.43
CA ASN A 288 4.07 1.14 5.18
C ASN A 288 4.66 1.17 3.75
N GLU A 289 4.72 2.35 3.14
CA GLU A 289 5.21 2.54 1.77
C GLU A 289 6.62 3.08 1.74
N HIS A 290 7.34 2.73 0.67
CA HIS A 290 8.48 3.51 0.22
C HIS A 290 8.68 3.48 -1.31
N VAL A 291 9.70 4.18 -1.80
CA VAL A 291 10.20 4.18 -3.18
C VAL A 291 11.62 3.63 -3.14
N GLY A 292 11.94 2.76 -4.10
CA GLY A 292 13.23 2.09 -4.18
C GLY A 292 14.41 3.01 -4.51
N GLN A 293 15.62 2.47 -4.36
CA GLN A 293 16.86 3.18 -4.63
C GLN A 293 16.92 3.67 -6.09
N GLY A 294 17.07 4.98 -6.30
CA GLY A 294 17.18 5.60 -7.63
C GLY A 294 15.86 6.10 -8.23
N GLY A 295 14.80 6.16 -7.43
CA GLY A 295 13.46 6.55 -7.87
C GLY A 295 12.66 5.36 -8.43
N GLY A 296 11.34 5.52 -8.51
CA GLY A 296 10.45 4.42 -8.88
C GLY A 296 9.00 4.64 -8.50
N ALA A 297 8.17 3.64 -8.76
CA ALA A 297 6.82 3.58 -8.21
C ALA A 297 6.88 3.24 -6.71
N ALA A 298 6.00 3.86 -5.93
CA ALA A 298 5.82 3.51 -4.53
C ALA A 298 5.37 2.04 -4.40
N HIS A 299 5.73 1.41 -3.29
CA HIS A 299 5.33 0.05 -2.97
C HIS A 299 5.27 -0.17 -1.47
N TYR A 300 4.46 -1.14 -1.06
CA TYR A 300 4.30 -1.51 0.34
C TYR A 300 5.36 -2.50 0.77
N HIS A 301 5.88 -2.35 1.98
CA HIS A 301 6.59 -3.43 2.68
C HIS A 301 5.78 -4.00 3.84
N GLY A 302 4.86 -3.24 4.40
CA GLY A 302 4.01 -3.64 5.51
C GLY A 302 2.53 -3.50 5.15
N ASP A 303 1.67 -3.84 6.10
CA ASP A 303 0.24 -3.78 5.91
C ASP A 303 -0.27 -2.32 5.82
N PRO A 304 -0.88 -1.89 4.69
CA PRO A 304 -1.35 -0.53 4.50
C PRO A 304 -2.73 -0.28 5.15
N TYR A 305 -2.79 -0.55 6.46
CA TYR A 305 -3.98 -0.43 7.30
C TYR A 305 -3.96 0.87 8.11
N ALA A 306 -4.99 1.70 7.95
CA ALA A 306 -5.22 2.86 8.80
C ALA A 306 -6.71 3.24 8.89
N ASP A 307 -7.11 3.73 10.06
CA ASP A 307 -8.46 4.27 10.31
C ASP A 307 -8.44 5.80 10.50
N ASP A 308 -7.37 6.32 11.10
CA ASP A 308 -7.23 7.74 11.44
C ASP A 308 -6.70 8.60 10.27
N TRP A 309 -6.16 7.95 9.24
CA TRP A 309 -5.76 8.55 7.96
C TRP A 309 -6.04 7.58 6.81
N ASP A 310 -6.08 8.08 5.58
CA ASP A 310 -6.40 7.26 4.42
C ASP A 310 -5.15 6.50 3.92
N CYS A 311 -5.14 5.18 4.14
CA CYS A 311 -4.30 4.22 3.41
C CYS A 311 -5.18 3.35 2.50
N LEU A 312 -4.64 2.23 2.00
CA LEU A 312 -5.35 1.29 1.12
C LEU A 312 -6.69 0.81 1.72
N TYR A 313 -6.68 0.45 3.00
CA TYR A 313 -7.86 -0.04 3.71
C TYR A 313 -7.79 0.26 5.20
N GLY A 314 -8.94 0.09 5.87
CA GLY A 314 -9.10 0.18 7.31
C GLY A 314 -10.34 -0.58 7.75
N LYS A 315 -10.77 -0.37 8.99
CA LYS A 315 -12.02 -0.91 9.55
C LYS A 315 -13.25 -0.57 8.72
N LYS A 316 -13.24 0.57 8.01
CA LYS A 316 -14.30 0.97 7.06
C LYS A 316 -14.56 -0.05 5.95
N ASN A 317 -13.60 -0.92 5.66
CA ASN A 317 -13.70 -1.96 4.64
C ASN A 317 -14.26 -3.28 5.17
N TYR A 318 -14.55 -3.38 6.47
CA TYR A 318 -15.17 -4.54 7.09
C TYR A 318 -16.67 -4.31 7.24
N THR A 319 -17.47 -5.34 6.97
CA THR A 319 -18.90 -5.31 7.31
C THR A 319 -19.08 -5.47 8.83
N SER A 320 -18.27 -6.34 9.44
CA SER A 320 -18.09 -6.52 10.87
C SER A 320 -16.63 -6.89 11.17
N VAL A 321 -16.13 -6.54 12.36
CA VAL A 321 -14.79 -6.98 12.80
C VAL A 321 -14.71 -8.50 13.03
N ASP A 322 -15.85 -9.16 13.18
CA ASP A 322 -15.97 -10.61 13.29
C ASP A 322 -16.09 -11.31 11.92
N ASP A 323 -16.10 -10.56 10.82
CA ASP A 323 -16.11 -11.13 9.48
C ASP A 323 -14.70 -11.52 9.03
N HIS A 324 -14.63 -12.37 8.00
CA HIS A 324 -13.37 -12.65 7.32
C HIS A 324 -12.77 -11.34 6.77
N PRO A 325 -11.44 -11.13 6.90
CA PRO A 325 -10.80 -9.93 6.36
C PRO A 325 -11.09 -9.69 4.86
N PRO A 326 -11.15 -8.43 4.42
CA PRO A 326 -11.44 -8.07 3.03
C PRO A 326 -10.24 -8.39 2.13
N LEU A 327 -10.49 -8.59 0.84
CA LEU A 327 -9.45 -8.73 -0.17
C LEU A 327 -8.65 -7.42 -0.27
N ILE A 328 -7.32 -7.51 -0.18
CA ILE A 328 -6.41 -6.36 -0.32
C ILE A 328 -5.40 -6.54 -1.45
N GLY A 329 -5.22 -7.75 -1.99
CA GLY A 329 -4.30 -7.96 -3.11
C GLY A 329 -4.24 -9.40 -3.64
N PHE A 330 -3.26 -9.62 -4.50
CA PHE A 330 -2.98 -10.87 -5.19
C PHE A 330 -1.50 -11.19 -5.03
N ALA A 331 -1.16 -12.36 -4.48
CA ALA A 331 0.21 -12.81 -4.36
C ALA A 331 0.71 -13.30 -5.71
N TYR A 332 1.96 -13.03 -6.03
CA TYR A 332 2.55 -13.37 -7.33
C TYR A 332 2.68 -14.87 -7.61
N ASP A 333 2.42 -15.71 -6.61
CA ASP A 333 2.33 -17.16 -6.75
C ASP A 333 0.90 -17.65 -7.11
N GLY A 334 -0.09 -16.75 -7.15
CA GLY A 334 -1.45 -17.00 -7.62
C GLY A 334 -2.53 -17.01 -6.54
N TYR A 335 -2.16 -16.96 -5.25
CA TYR A 335 -3.14 -16.91 -4.17
C TYR A 335 -3.60 -15.48 -3.86
N LEU A 336 -4.80 -15.35 -3.28
CA LEU A 336 -5.33 -14.06 -2.84
C LEU A 336 -4.66 -13.60 -1.54
N ILE A 337 -4.62 -12.29 -1.33
CA ILE A 337 -4.12 -11.64 -0.12
C ILE A 337 -5.30 -10.88 0.52
N TYR A 338 -5.62 -11.26 1.76
CA TYR A 338 -6.64 -10.62 2.56
C TYR A 338 -6.03 -9.73 3.65
N GLY A 339 -6.81 -8.79 4.16
CA GLY A 339 -6.41 -7.92 5.26
C GLY A 339 -6.15 -8.67 6.57
N ARG A 340 -5.78 -7.90 7.59
CA ARG A 340 -5.54 -8.44 8.93
C ARG A 340 -6.82 -8.84 9.65
N TYR A 341 -6.74 -9.80 10.56
CA TYR A 341 -7.84 -10.07 11.47
C TYR A 341 -8.06 -8.90 12.44
N LEU A 342 -9.32 -8.56 12.73
CA LEU A 342 -9.71 -7.55 13.73
C LEU A 342 -10.44 -8.16 14.94
N SER A 343 -10.65 -9.48 14.96
CA SER A 343 -11.31 -10.22 16.04
C SER A 343 -10.81 -11.66 16.09
N GLU A 344 -10.68 -12.21 17.30
CA GLU A 344 -10.39 -13.63 17.50
C GLU A 344 -11.54 -14.56 17.07
N SER A 345 -12.74 -13.98 16.90
CA SER A 345 -13.96 -14.71 16.50
C SER A 345 -14.10 -14.80 14.98
N ALA A 346 -13.27 -14.07 14.23
CA ALA A 346 -13.31 -14.08 12.78
C ALA A 346 -12.97 -15.48 12.23
N PRO A 347 -13.68 -15.96 11.19
CA PRO A 347 -13.38 -17.25 10.56
C PRO A 347 -11.92 -17.31 10.08
N GLY A 348 -11.19 -18.36 10.43
CA GLY A 348 -9.78 -18.52 10.06
C GLY A 348 -8.77 -17.89 11.02
N TYR A 349 -9.19 -17.24 12.11
CA TYR A 349 -8.23 -16.64 13.04
C TYR A 349 -7.40 -17.67 13.84
N ASN A 350 -8.07 -18.67 14.43
CA ASN A 350 -7.44 -19.70 15.29
C ASN A 350 -7.56 -21.13 14.73
N ASP A 351 -8.41 -21.35 13.72
CA ASP A 351 -8.74 -22.68 13.23
C ASP A 351 -8.95 -22.71 11.70
N PRO A 352 -7.88 -22.96 10.92
CA PRO A 352 -6.49 -23.02 11.37
C PRO A 352 -5.90 -21.63 11.63
N ALA A 353 -4.76 -21.56 12.32
CA ALA A 353 -3.92 -20.37 12.34
C ALA A 353 -3.11 -20.26 11.04
N LEU A 354 -2.63 -19.05 10.74
CA LEU A 354 -1.69 -18.75 9.67
C LEU A 354 -0.40 -19.57 9.85
N ASP A 355 0.07 -20.14 8.74
CA ASP A 355 1.33 -20.84 8.69
C ASP A 355 2.53 -19.88 8.55
N THR A 356 3.73 -20.46 8.48
CA THR A 356 5.00 -19.73 8.31
C THR A 356 5.02 -18.79 7.08
N CYS A 357 4.28 -19.12 6.02
CA CYS A 357 4.19 -18.28 4.84
C CYS A 357 3.20 -17.12 5.01
N GLY A 358 2.45 -17.05 6.12
CA GLY A 358 1.50 -15.98 6.42
C GLY A 358 0.10 -16.22 5.86
N GLY A 359 -0.26 -17.49 5.62
CA GLY A 359 -1.56 -17.85 5.05
C GLY A 359 -2.09 -19.18 5.56
N HIS A 360 -3.30 -19.54 5.14
CA HIS A 360 -3.91 -20.83 5.42
C HIS A 360 -5.03 -21.17 4.45
N ALA A 361 -5.62 -22.35 4.62
CA ALA A 361 -6.91 -22.74 4.04
C ALA A 361 -7.89 -23.09 5.17
N HIS A 362 -9.13 -22.63 5.09
CA HIS A 362 -10.11 -22.91 6.15
C HIS A 362 -10.44 -24.42 6.22
N ASN A 363 -10.67 -24.92 7.44
CA ASN A 363 -11.06 -26.31 7.68
C ASN A 363 -12.54 -26.58 7.36
N SER A 364 -13.33 -25.53 7.10
CA SER A 364 -14.76 -25.63 6.83
C SER A 364 -15.14 -24.76 5.63
N ALA A 365 -16.13 -25.23 4.88
CA ALA A 365 -16.63 -24.52 3.72
C ALA A 365 -17.17 -23.13 4.12
N GLY A 366 -16.73 -22.12 3.39
CA GLY A 366 -17.14 -20.74 3.53
C GLY A 366 -16.67 -19.97 2.31
N SER A 367 -17.27 -18.81 2.07
CA SER A 367 -16.81 -17.93 1.02
C SER A 367 -16.63 -16.51 1.51
N ASP A 368 -15.73 -15.77 0.86
CA ASP A 368 -15.59 -14.34 1.08
C ASP A 368 -16.79 -13.57 0.47
N THR A 369 -16.72 -12.23 0.52
CA THR A 369 -17.75 -11.35 -0.04
C THR A 369 -17.90 -11.43 -1.56
N TYR A 370 -16.94 -12.03 -2.26
CA TYR A 370 -16.94 -12.22 -3.72
C TYR A 370 -17.27 -13.67 -4.11
N GLY A 371 -17.54 -14.54 -3.13
CA GLY A 371 -17.87 -15.94 -3.37
C GLY A 371 -16.68 -16.88 -3.55
N PHE A 372 -15.45 -16.46 -3.21
CA PHE A 372 -14.28 -17.34 -3.24
C PHE A 372 -14.30 -18.35 -2.13
N ASP A 373 -14.01 -19.61 -2.46
CA ASP A 373 -13.90 -20.70 -1.52
C ASP A 373 -12.71 -20.49 -0.58
N LEU A 374 -12.99 -20.18 0.70
CA LEU A 374 -11.99 -19.98 1.74
C LEU A 374 -11.29 -21.28 2.17
N THR A 375 -11.72 -22.45 1.68
CA THR A 375 -10.96 -23.70 1.81
C THR A 375 -9.81 -23.78 0.80
N THR A 376 -9.72 -22.82 -0.13
CA THR A 376 -8.50 -22.59 -0.92
C THR A 376 -7.52 -21.76 -0.11
N TYR A 377 -6.23 -22.09 -0.23
CA TYR A 377 -5.19 -21.36 0.48
C TYR A 377 -5.19 -19.87 0.11
N HIS A 378 -5.00 -19.00 1.10
CA HIS A 378 -4.89 -17.56 0.92
C HIS A 378 -4.01 -16.95 2.01
N TYR A 379 -3.39 -15.81 1.69
CA TYR A 379 -2.56 -15.06 2.62
C TYR A 379 -3.37 -14.04 3.38
N HIS A 380 -2.87 -13.66 4.55
CA HIS A 380 -3.37 -12.53 5.31
C HIS A 380 -2.25 -11.55 5.62
N ALA A 381 -2.61 -10.27 5.65
CA ALA A 381 -1.84 -9.34 6.43
C ALA A 381 -1.91 -9.72 7.92
N GLN A 382 -0.85 -9.46 8.67
CA GLN A 382 -0.80 -9.79 10.11
C GLN A 382 0.09 -8.84 10.88
N ILE A 383 -0.13 -8.78 12.19
CA ILE A 383 0.68 -7.97 13.10
C ILE A 383 1.28 -8.80 14.21
N PHE A 384 2.47 -8.43 14.66
CA PHE A 384 3.13 -9.08 15.78
C PHE A 384 4.19 -8.18 16.46
N ASP A 385 4.70 -8.67 17.58
CA ASP A 385 5.66 -7.96 18.42
C ASP A 385 7.04 -7.89 17.73
N GLY A 386 7.51 -6.68 17.44
CA GLY A 386 8.89 -6.38 17.05
C GLY A 386 9.72 -5.90 18.24
N THR A 387 11.01 -6.23 18.26
CA THR A 387 11.98 -5.62 19.20
C THR A 387 13.29 -5.31 18.48
N VAL A 388 13.82 -4.11 18.68
CA VAL A 388 15.08 -3.71 18.06
C VAL A 388 16.22 -4.54 18.68
N PRO A 389 16.95 -5.36 17.90
CA PRO A 389 17.92 -6.31 18.44
C PRO A 389 19.22 -5.63 18.92
N SER A 390 19.63 -4.54 18.27
CA SER A 390 20.87 -3.82 18.57
C SER A 390 20.73 -2.33 18.24
N SER A 391 21.39 -1.48 19.03
CA SER A 391 21.36 -0.03 18.80
C SER A 391 22.16 0.30 17.55
N GLY A 392 21.56 1.09 16.67
CA GLY A 392 22.20 1.65 15.49
C GLY A 392 22.14 3.17 15.49
N ALA A 393 22.39 3.76 14.33
CA ALA A 393 22.27 5.21 14.13
C ALA A 393 20.82 5.72 14.04
N ILE A 394 19.83 4.82 14.05
CA ILE A 394 18.43 5.13 13.70
C ILE A 394 17.46 4.53 14.72
N ALA A 395 17.77 3.34 15.27
CA ALA A 395 16.94 2.65 16.24
C ALA A 395 17.71 2.23 17.50
N THR A 396 17.06 2.29 18.67
CA THR A 396 17.66 1.93 19.96
C THR A 396 17.35 0.47 20.33
N ALA A 397 18.36 -0.29 20.78
CA ALA A 397 18.16 -1.67 21.25
C ALA A 397 17.09 -1.79 22.34
N GLY A 398 16.26 -2.82 22.24
CA GLY A 398 15.24 -3.15 23.21
C GLY A 398 13.95 -2.34 23.09
N GLU A 399 13.89 -1.36 22.18
CA GLU A 399 12.62 -0.70 21.86
C GLU A 399 11.67 -1.69 21.20
N ALA A 400 10.42 -1.70 21.69
CA ALA A 400 9.34 -2.47 21.12
C ALA A 400 8.67 -1.66 20.01
N TYR A 401 8.22 -2.36 18.97
CA TYR A 401 7.44 -1.79 17.88
C TYR A 401 6.47 -2.85 17.33
N VAL A 402 5.57 -2.44 16.44
CA VAL A 402 4.67 -3.36 15.74
C VAL A 402 5.30 -3.72 14.40
N VAL A 403 5.37 -5.01 14.09
CA VAL A 403 5.66 -5.47 12.73
C VAL A 403 4.33 -5.73 12.06
N THR A 404 4.16 -5.23 10.84
CA THR A 404 2.99 -5.51 10.01
C THR A 404 3.45 -6.16 8.71
N VAL A 405 2.85 -7.28 8.33
CA VAL A 405 3.17 -8.00 7.09
C VAL A 405 1.98 -7.86 6.14
N PRO A 406 2.19 -7.60 4.84
CA PRO A 406 1.10 -7.31 3.90
C PRO A 406 0.50 -8.54 3.22
N GLY A 407 0.97 -9.76 3.51
CA GLY A 407 0.61 -10.98 2.79
C GLY A 407 1.67 -12.07 2.95
N PRO A 408 2.26 -12.61 1.87
CA PRO A 408 3.35 -13.59 1.98
C PRO A 408 4.46 -13.11 2.92
N TYR A 409 4.79 -13.92 3.93
CA TYR A 409 5.69 -13.51 5.02
C TYR A 409 7.11 -14.03 4.84
N GLN A 410 7.31 -15.35 4.92
CA GLN A 410 8.64 -15.98 4.85
C GLN A 410 8.83 -16.88 3.62
N CYS A 411 7.75 -17.20 2.92
CA CYS A 411 7.73 -18.10 1.77
C CYS A 411 6.51 -17.88 0.90
N TYR A 412 6.59 -18.37 -0.34
CA TYR A 412 5.40 -18.69 -1.13
C TYR A 412 4.91 -20.10 -0.82
N LYS A 413 3.59 -20.27 -0.76
CA LYS A 413 2.92 -21.55 -0.60
C LYS A 413 2.89 -22.34 -1.90
N ALA A 414 2.79 -21.68 -3.05
CA ALA A 414 2.77 -22.38 -4.32
C ALA A 414 4.15 -22.97 -4.66
N ASP A 415 4.14 -24.10 -5.37
CA ASP A 415 5.29 -24.61 -6.11
C ASP A 415 5.49 -23.72 -7.34
N LEU A 416 6.54 -22.90 -7.32
CA LEU A 416 6.81 -21.96 -8.40
C LEU A 416 7.17 -22.69 -9.71
N THR A 417 7.70 -23.91 -9.63
CA THR A 417 8.06 -24.71 -10.81
C THR A 417 6.84 -25.31 -11.49
N ALA A 418 5.76 -25.55 -10.75
CA ALA A 418 4.49 -26.07 -11.28
C ALA A 418 3.68 -24.99 -12.02
N SER A 419 3.88 -23.72 -11.68
CA SER A 419 3.05 -22.60 -12.13
C SER A 419 3.46 -21.99 -13.48
N SER A 420 4.55 -22.48 -14.09
CA SER A 420 5.05 -22.12 -15.42
C SER A 420 4.93 -20.63 -15.77
N GLY A 421 5.82 -19.79 -15.23
CA GLY A 421 6.00 -18.38 -15.64
C GLY A 421 5.27 -17.32 -14.80
N SER A 422 4.72 -17.68 -13.63
CA SER A 422 4.14 -16.71 -12.69
C SER A 422 5.08 -15.51 -12.40
N SER A 423 4.52 -14.36 -12.01
CA SER A 423 5.33 -13.21 -11.57
C SER A 423 6.33 -13.57 -10.47
N ALA A 424 6.00 -14.53 -9.59
CA ALA A 424 6.92 -15.02 -8.57
C ALA A 424 8.09 -15.77 -9.21
N LEU A 425 7.82 -16.64 -10.19
CA LEU A 425 8.86 -17.39 -10.91
C LEU A 425 9.75 -16.48 -11.76
N LEU A 426 9.16 -15.51 -12.48
CA LEU A 426 9.89 -14.56 -13.31
C LEU A 426 10.80 -13.62 -12.51
N GLN A 427 10.56 -13.48 -11.19
CA GLN A 427 11.46 -12.76 -10.29
C GLN A 427 12.50 -13.65 -9.63
N ALA A 428 12.31 -14.97 -9.66
CA ALA A 428 13.27 -15.93 -9.14
C ALA A 428 14.28 -16.39 -10.19
N THR A 429 13.93 -16.44 -11.48
CA THR A 429 14.82 -17.01 -12.50
C THR A 429 14.64 -16.40 -13.89
N ALA A 430 15.74 -16.31 -14.64
CA ALA A 430 15.81 -16.01 -16.06
C ALA A 430 15.87 -17.28 -16.94
N SER A 431 15.67 -18.47 -16.36
CA SER A 431 15.68 -19.75 -17.07
C SER A 431 14.66 -19.79 -18.21
N SER A 432 15.13 -20.11 -19.41
CA SER A 432 14.27 -20.33 -20.59
C SER A 432 13.51 -21.65 -20.57
N THR A 433 13.56 -22.40 -19.46
CA THR A 433 12.77 -23.64 -19.28
C THR A 433 11.29 -23.33 -19.03
N TYR A 434 10.99 -22.16 -18.50
CA TYR A 434 9.64 -21.72 -18.17
C TYR A 434 9.09 -20.78 -19.23
N LYS A 435 7.77 -20.60 -19.22
CA LYS A 435 7.07 -19.81 -20.23
C LYS A 435 7.51 -18.35 -20.19
N ALA A 436 7.74 -17.78 -21.36
CA ALA A 436 8.10 -16.38 -21.52
C ALA A 436 6.88 -15.46 -21.41
N LYS A 437 7.11 -14.18 -21.09
CA LYS A 437 6.05 -13.18 -20.90
C LYS A 437 5.01 -13.15 -22.03
N ASN A 438 5.45 -13.20 -23.28
CA ASN A 438 4.56 -13.19 -24.46
C ASN A 438 3.69 -14.45 -24.59
N GLU A 439 4.08 -15.56 -23.98
CA GLU A 439 3.26 -16.77 -23.91
C GLU A 439 2.17 -16.64 -22.83
N MET A 440 2.34 -15.74 -21.85
CA MET A 440 1.40 -15.57 -20.73
C MET A 440 0.50 -14.35 -20.89
N SER A 441 0.94 -13.33 -21.64
CA SER A 441 0.17 -12.12 -21.94
C SER A 441 -0.77 -12.27 -23.15
N HIS A 442 -0.91 -13.49 -23.69
CA HIS A 442 -1.82 -13.71 -24.81
C HIS A 442 -3.28 -13.53 -24.35
N ARG A 443 -4.06 -12.87 -25.21
CA ARG A 443 -5.52 -12.74 -25.03
C ARG A 443 -6.21 -13.85 -25.76
N CYS A 444 -7.26 -14.43 -25.19
CA CYS A 444 -8.17 -15.22 -26.02
C CYS A 444 -8.88 -14.30 -27.02
N CYS A 445 -9.23 -14.79 -28.20
CA CYS A 445 -10.18 -14.06 -29.04
C CYS A 445 -11.59 -14.12 -28.43
N ASP A 446 -12.40 -13.11 -28.71
CA ASP A 446 -13.79 -12.96 -28.25
C ASP A 446 -13.98 -13.02 -26.72
N MET A 447 -13.02 -12.50 -25.93
CA MET A 447 -13.14 -12.49 -24.46
C MET A 447 -14.43 -11.81 -24.01
N SER A 448 -15.15 -12.46 -23.10
CA SER A 448 -16.33 -11.89 -22.44
C SER A 448 -15.99 -11.22 -21.13
N ASP A 449 -14.93 -11.67 -20.46
CA ASP A 449 -14.63 -11.23 -19.11
C ASP A 449 -13.27 -10.55 -18.98
N TYR A 450 -13.31 -9.28 -18.61
CA TYR A 450 -12.13 -8.44 -18.45
C TYR A 450 -12.49 -7.15 -17.70
N TYR A 451 -11.46 -6.48 -17.24
CA TYR A 451 -11.50 -5.10 -16.75
C TYR A 451 -10.61 -4.25 -17.64
N MET A 452 -11.13 -3.12 -18.09
CA MET A 452 -10.44 -2.12 -18.87
C MET A 452 -10.71 -0.77 -18.22
N LEU A 453 -9.67 -0.05 -17.80
CA LEU A 453 -9.81 1.30 -17.26
C LEU A 453 -10.25 2.26 -18.37
N THR A 454 -11.08 3.25 -18.01
CA THR A 454 -11.56 4.29 -18.93
C THR A 454 -10.40 4.96 -19.67
N GLY A 455 -10.54 5.11 -20.99
CA GLY A 455 -9.52 5.64 -21.89
C GLY A 455 -8.65 4.57 -22.57
N ASN A 456 -8.62 3.34 -22.04
CA ASN A 456 -7.91 2.23 -22.66
C ASN A 456 -8.81 1.41 -23.61
N THR A 457 -8.20 0.77 -24.60
CA THR A 457 -8.90 0.00 -25.64
C THR A 457 -8.15 -1.28 -25.98
N PHE A 458 -8.82 -2.22 -26.65
CA PHE A 458 -8.13 -3.34 -27.30
C PHE A 458 -7.56 -2.89 -28.66
N PRO A 459 -6.44 -3.49 -29.10
CA PRO A 459 -5.83 -3.15 -30.39
C PRO A 459 -6.67 -3.61 -31.59
N ASP A 460 -7.61 -4.54 -31.38
CA ASP A 460 -8.49 -5.10 -32.38
C ASP A 460 -9.85 -5.45 -31.78
N THR A 461 -10.89 -5.52 -32.64
CA THR A 461 -12.24 -5.91 -32.23
C THR A 461 -12.43 -7.43 -32.10
N ALA A 462 -11.43 -8.23 -32.47
CA ALA A 462 -11.48 -9.69 -32.34
C ALA A 462 -11.09 -10.14 -30.92
N SER A 463 -10.46 -9.28 -30.14
CA SER A 463 -10.02 -9.55 -28.77
C SER A 463 -11.16 -9.64 -27.76
N TYR A 464 -12.33 -9.05 -28.05
CA TYR A 464 -13.43 -8.96 -27.08
C TYR A 464 -14.79 -9.22 -27.73
N SER A 465 -15.69 -9.80 -26.94
CA SER A 465 -17.08 -9.99 -27.33
C SER A 465 -17.85 -8.68 -27.26
N SER A 466 -18.58 -8.33 -28.32
CA SER A 466 -19.48 -7.17 -28.28
C SER A 466 -20.56 -7.27 -27.19
N ALA A 467 -20.89 -8.48 -26.74
CA ALA A 467 -21.88 -8.71 -25.68
C ALA A 467 -21.39 -8.29 -24.29
N SER A 468 -20.07 -8.13 -24.08
CA SER A 468 -19.49 -7.63 -22.83
C SER A 468 -19.24 -6.11 -22.84
N THR A 469 -19.77 -5.42 -23.86
CA THR A 469 -19.68 -3.95 -23.98
C THR A 469 -21.04 -3.30 -23.78
N CYS A 470 -21.03 -2.04 -23.37
CA CYS A 470 -22.23 -1.23 -23.21
C CYS A 470 -22.21 -0.09 -24.24
N THR A 471 -23.40 0.36 -24.65
CA THR A 471 -23.51 1.63 -25.37
C THR A 471 -23.55 2.75 -24.35
N ALA A 472 -22.69 3.75 -24.49
CA ALA A 472 -22.68 4.90 -23.59
C ALA A 472 -24.05 5.63 -23.63
N PRO A 473 -24.58 6.05 -22.46
CA PRO A 473 -25.82 6.81 -22.43
C PRO A 473 -25.62 8.18 -23.10
N THR A 474 -26.66 8.66 -23.79
CA THR A 474 -26.59 9.91 -24.57
C THR A 474 -27.02 11.15 -23.78
N SER A 475 -27.72 10.97 -22.66
CA SER A 475 -28.22 12.06 -21.82
C SER A 475 -28.47 11.59 -20.40
N ILE A 476 -28.33 12.49 -19.43
CA ILE A 476 -28.75 12.30 -18.03
C ILE A 476 -29.65 13.46 -17.62
N THR A 477 -30.74 13.15 -16.90
CA THR A 477 -31.65 14.20 -16.43
C THR A 477 -30.93 15.05 -15.38
N ASN A 478 -31.09 16.38 -15.46
CA ASN A 478 -30.43 17.34 -14.57
C ASN A 478 -28.90 17.25 -14.56
N GLY A 479 -28.29 16.87 -15.68
CA GLY A 479 -26.83 16.83 -15.83
C GLY A 479 -26.39 16.64 -17.27
N ALA A 480 -25.10 16.34 -17.43
CA ALA A 480 -24.49 15.97 -18.69
C ALA A 480 -23.36 14.96 -18.45
N TYR A 481 -23.11 14.11 -19.44
CA TYR A 481 -21.91 13.29 -19.50
C TYR A 481 -20.83 14.03 -20.27
N SER A 482 -19.62 14.14 -19.72
CA SER A 482 -18.48 14.78 -20.36
C SER A 482 -17.57 13.81 -21.11
N ASP A 483 -17.57 12.54 -20.71
CA ASP A 483 -16.57 11.53 -21.04
C ASP A 483 -17.17 10.16 -21.44
N CYS A 484 -18.45 9.91 -21.19
CA CYS A 484 -19.12 8.73 -21.74
C CYS A 484 -19.38 8.90 -23.24
N THR A 485 -18.60 8.25 -24.11
CA THR A 485 -18.85 8.27 -25.56
C THR A 485 -18.67 6.91 -26.20
N GLY A 486 -19.50 6.62 -27.21
CA GLY A 486 -19.37 5.42 -28.04
C GLY A 486 -19.63 4.12 -27.28
N THR A 487 -18.67 3.19 -27.39
CA THR A 487 -18.73 1.85 -26.78
C THR A 487 -17.92 1.86 -25.49
N MET A 488 -18.57 1.50 -24.39
CA MET A 488 -17.94 1.29 -23.09
C MET A 488 -17.52 -0.17 -22.95
N LEU A 489 -16.24 -0.41 -22.69
CA LEU A 489 -15.69 -1.73 -22.38
C LEU A 489 -15.99 -2.08 -20.92
N SER A 490 -16.01 -3.38 -20.59
CA SER A 490 -16.15 -3.82 -19.20
C SER A 490 -15.04 -3.22 -18.32
N GLY A 491 -15.42 -2.60 -17.19
CA GLY A 491 -14.54 -1.82 -16.31
C GLY A 491 -14.55 -0.31 -16.57
N HIS A 492 -15.07 0.15 -17.71
CA HIS A 492 -15.21 1.59 -17.97
C HIS A 492 -16.24 2.23 -17.03
N ALA A 493 -15.83 3.34 -16.43
CA ALA A 493 -16.65 4.21 -15.60
C ALA A 493 -16.54 5.66 -16.10
N CYS A 494 -17.62 6.41 -15.96
CA CYS A 494 -17.64 7.84 -16.23
C CYS A 494 -18.56 8.56 -15.24
N THR A 495 -18.12 9.73 -14.79
CA THR A 495 -18.84 10.51 -13.77
C THR A 495 -19.70 11.58 -14.43
N PRO A 496 -21.03 11.59 -14.24
CA PRO A 496 -21.86 12.66 -14.78
C PRO A 496 -21.59 13.98 -14.06
N THR A 497 -21.59 15.08 -14.83
CA THR A 497 -21.63 16.43 -14.28
C THR A 497 -23.08 16.84 -14.06
N CYS A 498 -23.50 16.96 -12.81
CA CYS A 498 -24.86 17.39 -12.47
C CYS A 498 -25.03 18.91 -12.53
N SER A 499 -26.24 19.33 -12.90
CA SER A 499 -26.65 20.74 -12.92
C SER A 499 -26.68 21.30 -11.50
N SER A 500 -26.61 22.64 -11.38
CA SER A 500 -26.70 23.31 -10.08
C SER A 500 -27.94 22.88 -9.28
N GLY A 501 -27.77 22.55 -8.00
CA GLY A 501 -28.81 22.02 -7.13
C GLY A 501 -28.97 20.49 -7.17
N TYR A 502 -28.12 19.80 -7.93
CA TYR A 502 -28.11 18.34 -8.02
C TYR A 502 -26.70 17.77 -7.77
N THR A 503 -26.66 16.55 -7.25
CA THR A 503 -25.44 15.78 -7.01
C THR A 503 -25.55 14.42 -7.69
N ALA A 504 -24.46 13.92 -8.25
CA ALA A 504 -24.44 12.59 -8.86
C ALA A 504 -24.63 11.51 -7.79
N SER A 505 -25.44 10.50 -8.09
CA SER A 505 -25.62 9.34 -7.21
C SER A 505 -24.40 8.40 -7.21
N GLY A 506 -23.45 8.61 -8.12
CA GLY A 506 -22.26 7.80 -8.34
C GLY A 506 -21.79 7.89 -9.79
N ASP A 507 -21.02 6.91 -10.22
CA ASP A 507 -20.55 6.78 -11.61
C ASP A 507 -21.50 5.96 -12.46
N THR A 508 -21.48 6.22 -13.76
CA THR A 508 -22.06 5.32 -14.76
C THR A 508 -21.01 4.29 -15.17
N THR A 509 -21.31 3.01 -15.02
CA THR A 509 -20.33 1.93 -15.22
C THR A 509 -20.83 0.88 -16.20
N CYS A 510 -19.91 0.28 -16.95
CA CYS A 510 -20.16 -0.91 -17.76
C CYS A 510 -19.38 -2.09 -17.19
N ILE A 511 -20.08 -3.16 -16.79
CA ILE A 511 -19.45 -4.36 -16.23
C ILE A 511 -20.06 -5.59 -16.91
N GLY A 512 -19.24 -6.36 -17.62
CA GLY A 512 -19.70 -7.57 -18.32
C GLY A 512 -20.89 -7.34 -19.27
N GLY A 513 -20.95 -6.17 -19.93
CA GLY A 513 -22.07 -5.77 -20.80
C GLY A 513 -23.30 -5.22 -20.09
N THR A 514 -23.28 -5.12 -18.76
CA THR A 514 -24.36 -4.51 -17.97
C THR A 514 -24.02 -3.05 -17.67
N LEU A 515 -24.87 -2.13 -18.15
CA LEU A 515 -24.76 -0.70 -17.87
C LEU A 515 -25.50 -0.37 -16.57
N THR A 516 -24.79 0.22 -15.61
CA THR A 516 -25.39 0.84 -14.43
C THR A 516 -25.30 2.35 -14.57
N GLU A 517 -26.44 3.01 -14.81
CA GLU A 517 -26.49 4.46 -14.99
C GLU A 517 -26.62 5.19 -13.66
N ALA A 518 -25.78 6.21 -13.47
CA ALA A 518 -25.92 7.17 -12.38
C ALA A 518 -27.09 8.13 -12.65
N THR A 519 -27.57 8.75 -11.57
CA THR A 519 -28.63 9.77 -11.62
C THR A 519 -28.17 11.05 -10.95
N CYS A 520 -28.66 12.21 -11.41
CA CYS A 520 -28.49 13.47 -10.69
C CYS A 520 -29.68 13.65 -9.75
N VAL A 521 -29.43 13.54 -8.45
CA VAL A 521 -30.44 13.68 -7.40
C VAL A 521 -30.39 15.09 -6.81
N GLU A 522 -31.54 15.64 -6.41
CA GLU A 522 -31.56 16.96 -5.78
C GLU A 522 -30.64 16.96 -4.55
N SER A 523 -29.73 17.92 -4.49
CA SER A 523 -28.87 18.10 -3.32
C SER A 523 -29.79 18.45 -2.15
N SER A 524 -29.84 17.58 -1.13
CA SER A 524 -30.64 17.84 0.07
C SER A 524 -30.18 19.16 0.69
N GLY A 525 -30.99 20.21 0.54
CA GLY A 525 -30.69 21.57 0.98
C GLY A 525 -30.78 21.76 2.49
N ASP A 526 -30.00 21.01 3.25
CA ASP A 526 -29.84 21.23 4.69
C ASP A 526 -28.37 21.51 5.02
N ASP A 527 -27.91 22.65 4.53
CA ASP A 527 -26.87 23.46 5.17
C ASP A 527 -27.22 24.93 4.92
N THR A 528 -28.41 25.35 5.36
CA THR A 528 -28.62 26.77 5.66
C THR A 528 -27.93 27.09 6.99
N ALA A 529 -26.60 27.11 6.99
CA ALA A 529 -25.87 28.02 7.86
C ALA A 529 -26.21 29.44 7.37
N SER A 530 -27.36 29.93 7.84
CA SER A 530 -27.78 31.31 7.69
C SER A 530 -26.75 32.20 8.36
N THR A 531 -25.76 32.65 7.60
CA THR A 531 -25.01 33.85 7.96
C THR A 531 -25.99 35.02 7.87
N PRO A 532 -26.25 35.77 8.96
CA PRO A 532 -27.10 36.93 8.86
C PRO A 532 -26.37 37.98 8.02
N SER A 533 -26.87 38.21 6.81
CA SER A 533 -26.47 39.36 6.01
C SER A 533 -26.90 40.64 6.74
N PRO A 534 -26.02 41.64 6.90
CA PRO A 534 -26.35 42.85 7.65
C PRO A 534 -27.37 43.68 6.87
N THR A 535 -28.49 43.99 7.51
CA THR A 535 -29.47 44.99 7.05
C THR A 535 -28.80 46.36 6.87
N PRO A 536 -29.13 47.11 5.80
CA PRO A 536 -28.72 48.51 5.66
C PRO A 536 -29.42 49.36 6.72
N ALA A 537 -28.65 50.09 7.54
CA ALA A 537 -29.17 51.05 8.49
C ALA A 537 -29.42 52.40 7.80
N ASP A 538 -30.61 52.94 8.06
CA ASP A 538 -31.08 54.27 7.69
C ASP A 538 -30.22 55.40 8.26
N ASP A 539 -30.24 56.50 7.51
CA ASP A 539 -29.79 57.86 7.79
C ASP A 539 -30.43 58.45 9.08
N GLY A 540 -29.61 59.11 9.91
CA GLY A 540 -30.13 60.05 10.90
C GLY A 540 -29.14 60.66 11.91
N SER A 541 -28.46 61.73 11.49
CA SER A 541 -28.13 62.94 12.29
C SER A 541 -27.05 62.95 13.40
N SER A 542 -26.18 63.97 13.27
CA SER A 542 -25.68 64.92 14.31
C SER A 542 -24.30 64.71 14.99
N ILE A 543 -23.36 65.62 14.66
CA ILE A 543 -22.33 66.37 15.48
C ILE A 543 -21.41 65.58 16.44
N ASP A 544 -20.11 65.83 16.64
CA ASP A 544 -19.11 66.87 16.29
C ASP A 544 -17.72 66.30 16.71
N GLY A 545 -16.62 66.89 16.23
CA GLY A 545 -15.29 66.77 16.87
C GLY A 545 -14.25 65.95 16.12
N GLY A 546 -13.39 66.64 15.35
CA GLY A 546 -12.41 66.04 14.46
C GLY A 546 -11.01 65.78 15.01
N ALA A 547 -10.14 65.25 14.14
CA ALA A 547 -8.77 65.72 13.90
C ALA A 547 -8.07 64.91 12.77
N SER A 548 -7.74 65.61 11.68
CA SER A 548 -6.55 65.50 10.79
C SER A 548 -6.06 64.15 10.19
N VAL A 549 -6.35 63.92 8.88
CA VAL A 549 -5.49 64.06 7.66
C VAL A 549 -4.00 63.58 7.75
N PRO A 550 -3.35 62.98 6.69
CA PRO A 550 -3.67 63.02 5.24
C PRO A 550 -3.70 61.71 4.43
N GLN A 551 -4.32 61.86 3.26
CA GLN A 551 -4.33 61.00 2.07
C GLN A 551 -3.01 61.04 1.28
N ALA A 552 -2.74 59.97 0.51
CA ALA A 552 -2.36 60.10 -0.90
C ALA A 552 -2.55 58.79 -1.69
N ASN A 553 -3.56 58.81 -2.56
CA ASN A 553 -3.53 58.43 -3.98
C ASN A 553 -2.83 57.13 -4.42
N LEU A 554 -3.55 56.29 -5.19
CA LEU A 554 -3.21 56.08 -6.60
C LEU A 554 -4.46 55.64 -7.39
N ALA A 555 -4.68 56.32 -8.51
CA ALA A 555 -5.75 56.10 -9.47
C ALA A 555 -5.24 55.23 -10.63
N PHE A 556 -6.18 54.46 -11.22
CA PHE A 556 -6.37 54.16 -12.66
C PHE A 556 -5.13 53.88 -13.53
N LEU A 557 -5.17 52.80 -14.33
CA LEU A 557 -5.78 52.83 -15.68
C LEU A 557 -5.65 51.45 -16.35
N ALA A 558 -6.67 51.11 -17.13
CA ALA A 558 -6.76 49.90 -17.92
C ALA A 558 -6.23 50.08 -19.35
N VAL A 559 -6.13 48.93 -20.04
CA VAL A 559 -6.40 48.70 -21.48
C VAL A 559 -5.21 48.55 -22.47
N LEU A 560 -5.24 47.41 -23.19
CA LEU A 560 -5.11 47.16 -24.65
C LEU A 560 -4.07 46.13 -25.14
N LEU A 561 -4.56 45.34 -26.11
CA LEU A 561 -4.05 44.18 -26.84
C LEU A 561 -2.78 44.42 -27.69
N SER A 562 -2.07 43.33 -28.03
CA SER A 562 -1.80 42.97 -29.44
C SER A 562 -1.18 41.58 -29.63
N THR A 563 -1.61 40.93 -30.71
CA THR A 563 -1.20 39.65 -31.31
C THR A 563 0.19 39.66 -31.97
N SER A 564 0.83 38.49 -32.06
CA SER A 564 1.66 38.12 -33.23
C SER A 564 1.89 36.61 -33.33
N ALA A 565 1.97 36.12 -34.56
CA ALA A 565 2.01 34.71 -34.96
C ALA A 565 3.36 34.37 -35.65
N PHE A 566 3.59 33.06 -35.82
CA PHE A 566 4.51 32.37 -36.74
C PHE A 566 6.03 32.46 -36.54
N PHE A 567 6.68 31.30 -36.34
CA PHE A 567 7.60 30.69 -37.34
C PHE A 567 7.86 29.20 -37.04
N ALA A 568 8.01 28.41 -38.09
CA ALA A 568 8.32 26.98 -38.10
C ALA A 568 9.80 26.72 -38.40
N GLN A 569 10.21 25.44 -38.24
CA GLN A 569 11.33 24.68 -38.87
C GLN A 569 12.52 24.25 -37.98
N LEU A 570 12.54 22.93 -37.70
CA LEU A 570 13.43 21.87 -38.22
C LEU A 570 14.97 22.02 -38.18
N PHE A 571 15.64 20.85 -38.11
CA PHE A 571 17.07 20.47 -38.27
C PHE A 571 17.80 20.20 -36.94
N VAL A 572 18.45 19.06 -36.66
CA VAL A 572 18.86 17.82 -37.37
C VAL A 572 18.70 16.64 -36.40
#